data_AF-A0A7R9YAX2-F1
#
_entry.id   AF-A0A7R9YAX2-F1
#
_cell.length_a   1.000
_cell.length_b   1.000
_cell.length_c   1.000
_cell.angle_alpha   90.00
_cell.angle_beta   90.00
_cell.angle_gamma   90.00
#
_symmetry.space_group_name_H-M   'P 1'
#
loop_
_entity.id
_entity.type
_entity.pdbx_description
1 polymer ?
#
loop_
_entity_poly.entity_id
_entity_poly.type
_entity_poly.pdbx_seq_one_letter_code
_entity_poly.pdbx_strand_id
1 'polypeptide(L)'
;SDFRADEESVSALREFRDVLQIGLRQTALQPSPHTTLLRPEFYHARLKRIVARWTSVWLKSFSPLLKALAALRGAKEDKKGLDDASRVPLVDAFARIEAYICNAEPDKVVESKPLVSKLPANCIAIVNLAKEWVNNFFPHVLGKVNRVHYGLLHPVDIRRWTLEEGAPPLIAASRRLLAVPFVGKDVPSRNSEFAHPEVLIGLSILAYRYEGLRTSDLVTVVKAMKEALNHQKGPLSERPARIQFQQWVDDAGLVRSQLASSLAVDEDADEVLPLELFQVEDPAQIKSLLSLLGKSAKVITHFLKEHVFPKVMRHQVKKLTASGVDLGSETLFPTRIGFSGTPSDLLPKALGRCHFEPGSEAAIVRKLVSPDVVTYEILPKDWAVESLLRGIAESRQFSALIDTGALITGLSNQEVARTLLRMGLPHKDAVVFLDDDGRKMVVTRMMDTPIPLAQSGVSLAKRFTFYDQVHTTGMDIKQPIDGCAALTLGKDMTARDYAQGAYRMRGLGKGQTIHLIIVEQVRNLVSRVSDSGDIRVDALAWLVVNGIRSEKLQHVALVQQELANTYRQRALRLLLKSQHGEMGSSSAFVETRFKKPLDKRDAEE
;
A
#
# COMPACT_ATOMS: atom_id res chain seq x y z
N SER A 1 8.29 -22.38 -9.99
CA SER A 1 6.92 -22.83 -10.34
C SER A 1 6.94 -23.31 -11.76
N ASP A 2 6.56 -24.56 -11.99
CA ASP A 2 6.49 -25.20 -13.30
C ASP A 2 5.27 -24.72 -14.10
N PHE A 3 5.07 -23.40 -14.18
CA PHE A 3 4.06 -22.82 -15.06
C PHE A 3 4.57 -22.92 -16.49
N ARG A 4 4.03 -23.87 -17.24
CA ARG A 4 4.20 -23.94 -18.70
C ARG A 4 3.04 -23.19 -19.33
N ALA A 5 3.33 -22.15 -20.09
CA ALA A 5 2.30 -21.39 -20.78
C ALA A 5 1.60 -22.31 -21.79
N ASP A 6 0.34 -22.65 -21.53
CA ASP A 6 -0.55 -23.25 -22.52
C ASP A 6 -1.25 -22.16 -23.34
N GLU A 7 -1.91 -22.55 -24.42
CA GLU A 7 -2.61 -21.62 -25.32
C GLU A 7 -3.70 -20.82 -24.57
N GLU A 8 -4.39 -21.47 -23.63
CA GLU A 8 -5.41 -20.86 -22.78
C GLU A 8 -4.83 -19.76 -21.90
N SER A 9 -3.66 -20.00 -21.29
CA SER A 9 -2.92 -19.03 -20.48
C SER A 9 -2.48 -17.82 -21.29
N VAL A 10 -1.89 -18.06 -22.47
CA VAL A 10 -1.41 -16.97 -23.34
C VAL A 10 -2.59 -16.13 -23.84
N SER A 11 -3.71 -16.78 -24.18
CA SER A 11 -4.94 -16.11 -24.59
C SER A 11 -5.51 -15.23 -23.47
N ALA A 12 -5.61 -15.76 -22.24
CA ALA A 12 -6.07 -14.99 -21.08
C ALA A 12 -5.18 -13.78 -20.79
N LEU A 13 -3.85 -13.90 -20.94
CA LEU A 13 -2.92 -12.77 -20.75
C LEU A 13 -3.05 -11.71 -21.84
N ARG A 14 -3.27 -12.09 -23.10
CA ARG A 14 -3.53 -11.15 -24.20
C ARG A 14 -4.82 -10.37 -23.94
N GLU A 15 -5.90 -11.07 -23.61
CA GLU A 15 -7.18 -10.45 -23.27
C GLU A 15 -7.04 -9.51 -22.06
N PHE A 16 -6.30 -9.93 -21.02
CA PHE A 16 -6.01 -9.11 -19.86
C PHE A 16 -5.32 -7.79 -20.26
N ARG A 17 -4.25 -7.87 -21.07
CA ARG A 17 -3.54 -6.69 -21.59
C ARG A 17 -4.46 -5.76 -22.36
N ASP A 18 -5.27 -6.29 -23.25
CA ASP A 18 -6.14 -5.49 -24.12
C ASP A 18 -7.23 -4.78 -23.29
N VAL A 19 -7.78 -5.44 -22.27
CA VAL A 19 -8.72 -4.82 -21.32
C VAL A 19 -8.04 -3.77 -20.46
N LEU A 20 -6.78 -3.96 -20.03
CA LEU A 20 -6.04 -2.91 -19.33
C LEU A 20 -5.89 -1.65 -20.20
N GLN A 21 -5.59 -1.79 -21.50
CA GLN A 21 -5.50 -0.65 -22.42
C GLN A 21 -6.85 0.07 -22.57
N ILE A 22 -7.97 -0.66 -22.60
CA ILE A 22 -9.31 -0.06 -22.56
C ILE A 22 -9.52 0.69 -21.24
N GLY A 23 -9.13 0.10 -20.11
CA GLY A 23 -9.24 0.72 -18.80
C GLY A 23 -8.45 2.03 -18.68
N LEU A 24 -7.25 2.09 -19.27
CA LEU A 24 -6.44 3.30 -19.33
C LEU A 24 -7.11 4.38 -20.19
N ARG A 25 -7.59 4.03 -21.40
CA ARG A 25 -8.30 4.96 -22.29
C ARG A 25 -9.59 5.53 -21.68
N GLN A 26 -10.30 4.71 -20.90
CA GLN A 26 -11.55 5.08 -20.21
C GLN A 26 -11.32 5.69 -18.82
N THR A 27 -10.07 5.98 -18.45
CA THR A 27 -9.69 6.48 -17.11
C THR A 27 -10.26 5.64 -15.96
N ALA A 28 -10.45 4.34 -16.17
CA ALA A 28 -10.76 3.38 -15.12
C ALA A 28 -9.51 2.93 -14.36
N LEU A 29 -8.37 3.05 -15.02
CA LEU A 29 -7.03 2.76 -14.51
C LEU A 29 -6.19 4.02 -14.64
N GLN A 30 -5.26 4.21 -13.71
CA GLN A 30 -4.21 5.23 -13.77
C GLN A 30 -2.88 4.57 -14.12
N PRO A 31 -2.10 5.09 -15.08
CA PRO A 31 -0.83 4.49 -15.49
C PRO A 31 0.36 4.82 -14.59
N SER A 32 0.36 6.00 -13.96
CA SER A 32 1.47 6.54 -13.18
C SER A 32 1.09 6.74 -11.70
N PRO A 33 1.95 6.43 -10.72
CA PRO A 33 3.33 5.94 -10.86
C PRO A 33 3.44 4.50 -11.34
N HIS A 34 2.34 3.75 -11.24
CA HIS A 34 2.17 2.43 -11.86
C HIS A 34 0.67 2.19 -12.10
N THR A 35 0.34 1.13 -12.83
CA THR A 35 -1.05 0.75 -13.09
C THR A 35 -1.82 0.58 -11.78
N THR A 36 -2.85 1.41 -11.60
CA THR A 36 -3.68 1.45 -10.38
C THR A 36 -5.15 1.48 -10.77
N LEU A 37 -5.98 0.66 -10.11
CA LEU A 37 -7.43 0.63 -10.30
C LEU A 37 -8.09 1.84 -9.65
N LEU A 38 -8.79 2.65 -10.45
CA LEU A 38 -9.55 3.80 -9.98
C LEU A 38 -11.03 3.48 -9.77
N ARG A 39 -11.60 2.67 -10.67
CA ARG A 39 -13.04 2.35 -10.70
C ARG A 39 -13.26 0.88 -10.41
N PRO A 40 -13.70 0.48 -9.20
CA PRO A 40 -14.01 -0.90 -8.88
C PRO A 40 -15.03 -1.54 -9.84
N GLU A 41 -15.99 -0.75 -10.35
CA GLU A 41 -17.02 -1.26 -11.27
C GLU A 41 -16.42 -1.74 -12.58
N PHE A 42 -15.35 -1.08 -13.06
CA PHE A 42 -14.63 -1.52 -14.25
C PHE A 42 -14.00 -2.89 -14.05
N TYR A 43 -13.41 -3.13 -12.87
CA TYR A 43 -12.86 -4.43 -12.53
C TYR A 43 -13.93 -5.51 -12.59
N HIS A 44 -15.06 -5.29 -11.90
CA HIS A 44 -16.13 -6.27 -11.84
C HIS A 44 -16.79 -6.52 -13.21
N ALA A 45 -16.89 -5.50 -14.06
CA ALA A 45 -17.49 -5.60 -15.38
C ALA A 45 -16.57 -6.21 -16.45
N ARG A 46 -15.25 -5.98 -16.38
CA ARG A 46 -14.33 -6.29 -17.50
C ARG A 46 -13.14 -7.17 -17.11
N LEU A 47 -12.58 -7.03 -15.91
CA LEU A 47 -11.38 -7.78 -15.50
C LEU A 47 -11.69 -9.05 -14.70
N LYS A 48 -12.75 -9.05 -13.88
CA LYS A 48 -13.05 -10.14 -12.93
C LYS A 48 -13.08 -11.51 -13.59
N ARG A 49 -13.75 -11.63 -14.75
CA ARG A 49 -13.84 -12.90 -15.49
C ARG A 49 -12.47 -13.37 -16.00
N ILE A 50 -11.65 -12.47 -16.50
CA ILE A 50 -10.30 -12.80 -17.00
C ILE A 50 -9.40 -13.22 -15.83
N VAL A 51 -9.49 -12.53 -14.69
CA VAL A 51 -8.77 -12.91 -13.47
C VAL A 51 -9.25 -14.29 -12.98
N ALA A 52 -10.55 -14.57 -12.99
CA ALA A 52 -11.08 -15.89 -12.63
C ALA A 52 -10.51 -17.00 -13.53
N ARG A 53 -10.47 -16.78 -14.86
CA ARG A 53 -9.84 -17.71 -15.82
C ARG A 53 -8.36 -17.93 -15.51
N TRP A 54 -7.62 -16.85 -15.28
CA TRP A 54 -6.21 -16.92 -14.91
C TRP A 54 -5.99 -17.68 -13.59
N THR A 55 -6.83 -17.44 -12.58
CA THR A 55 -6.81 -18.18 -11.33
C THR A 55 -7.16 -19.65 -11.52
N SER A 56 -8.06 -19.98 -12.46
CA SER A 56 -8.40 -21.36 -12.82
C SER A 56 -7.18 -22.11 -13.37
N VAL A 57 -6.35 -21.48 -14.19
CA VAL A 57 -5.08 -22.08 -14.66
C VAL A 57 -4.18 -22.45 -13.48
N TRP A 58 -4.05 -21.56 -12.50
CA TRP A 58 -3.29 -21.87 -11.28
C TRP A 58 -3.92 -23.04 -10.50
N LEU A 59 -5.25 -23.09 -10.37
CA LEU A 59 -5.96 -24.20 -9.72
C LEU A 59 -5.75 -25.53 -10.46
N LYS A 60 -5.63 -25.53 -11.80
CA LYS A 60 -5.28 -26.72 -12.59
C LYS A 60 -3.90 -27.27 -12.25
N SER A 61 -2.98 -26.44 -11.78
CA SER A 61 -1.66 -26.88 -11.30
C SER A 61 -1.67 -27.49 -9.88
N PHE A 62 -2.79 -27.37 -9.15
CA PHE A 62 -2.90 -27.85 -7.78
C PHE A 62 -3.27 -29.34 -7.72
N SER A 63 -2.25 -30.19 -7.61
CA SER A 63 -2.39 -31.66 -7.63
C SER A 63 -3.48 -32.24 -6.71
N PRO A 64 -3.67 -31.79 -5.45
CA PRO A 64 -4.72 -32.31 -4.58
C PRO A 64 -6.14 -32.08 -5.15
N LEU A 65 -6.39 -30.93 -5.78
CA LEU A 65 -7.68 -30.64 -6.41
C LEU A 65 -7.92 -31.50 -7.64
N LEU A 66 -6.90 -31.70 -8.49
CA LEU A 66 -7.00 -32.62 -9.63
C LEU A 66 -7.38 -34.03 -9.20
N LYS A 67 -6.73 -34.56 -8.14
CA LYS A 67 -7.04 -35.88 -7.58
C LYS A 67 -8.46 -35.94 -7.02
N ALA A 68 -8.91 -34.91 -6.30
CA ALA A 68 -10.26 -34.84 -5.75
C ALA A 68 -11.33 -34.83 -6.87
N LEU A 69 -11.12 -34.06 -7.93
CA LEU A 69 -12.03 -34.01 -9.08
C LEU A 69 -12.07 -35.34 -9.85
N ALA A 70 -10.91 -36.00 -10.02
CA ALA A 70 -10.84 -37.32 -10.64
C ALA A 70 -11.56 -38.40 -9.79
N ALA A 71 -11.44 -38.34 -8.46
CA ALA A 71 -12.13 -39.27 -7.56
C ALA A 71 -13.66 -39.12 -7.63
N LEU A 72 -14.17 -37.89 -7.74
CA LEU A 72 -15.60 -37.62 -7.93
C LEU A 72 -16.13 -38.19 -9.26
N ARG A 73 -15.27 -38.37 -10.26
CA ARG A 73 -15.59 -39.03 -11.53
C ARG A 73 -15.67 -40.56 -11.41
N GLY A 74 -14.82 -41.18 -10.58
CA GLY A 74 -14.69 -42.64 -10.44
C GLY A 74 -15.59 -43.30 -9.39
N ALA A 75 -16.18 -42.54 -8.47
CA ALA A 75 -16.87 -43.07 -7.28
C ALA A 75 -18.28 -43.68 -7.50
N LYS A 76 -18.62 -44.19 -8.70
CA LYS A 76 -19.99 -44.66 -9.02
C LYS A 76 -20.10 -45.89 -9.93
N GLU A 77 -19.06 -46.72 -10.09
CA GLU A 77 -19.21 -47.97 -10.87
C GLU A 77 -20.06 -49.06 -10.17
N ASP A 78 -20.30 -48.96 -8.85
CA ASP A 78 -20.92 -50.07 -8.08
C ASP A 78 -22.39 -49.90 -7.67
N LYS A 79 -23.16 -48.94 -8.20
CA LYS A 79 -24.60 -48.86 -7.91
C LYS A 79 -25.43 -48.60 -9.17
N LYS A 80 -26.06 -49.67 -9.67
CA LYS A 80 -27.17 -49.64 -10.63
C LYS A 80 -28.21 -48.59 -10.20
N GLY A 81 -28.46 -47.64 -11.09
CA GLY A 81 -29.62 -46.75 -11.06
C GLY A 81 -29.44 -45.46 -10.27
N LEU A 82 -28.79 -44.44 -10.85
CA LEU A 82 -29.15 -43.02 -10.66
C LEU A 82 -28.41 -42.09 -11.65
N ASP A 83 -29.18 -41.43 -12.52
CA ASP A 83 -28.93 -40.26 -13.38
C ASP A 83 -27.54 -40.04 -14.02
N ASP A 84 -27.58 -40.05 -15.36
CA ASP A 84 -26.51 -39.74 -16.32
C ASP A 84 -25.92 -38.32 -16.17
N ALA A 85 -26.56 -37.44 -15.39
CA ALA A 85 -26.10 -36.07 -15.11
C ALA A 85 -24.87 -35.97 -14.17
N SER A 86 -24.31 -37.11 -13.71
CA SER A 86 -23.25 -37.14 -12.69
C SER A 86 -21.82 -37.38 -13.20
N ARG A 87 -21.63 -37.50 -14.53
CA ARG A 87 -20.30 -37.53 -15.15
C ARG A 87 -19.94 -36.14 -15.69
N VAL A 88 -19.39 -35.27 -14.85
CA VAL A 88 -18.88 -33.96 -15.30
C VAL A 88 -17.44 -34.17 -15.82
N PRO A 89 -17.16 -33.97 -17.12
CA PRO A 89 -15.79 -33.90 -17.65
C PRO A 89 -14.91 -32.96 -16.81
N LEU A 90 -13.60 -33.23 -16.71
CA LEU A 90 -12.68 -32.35 -15.98
C LEU A 90 -12.74 -30.90 -16.50
N VAL A 91 -12.93 -30.72 -17.80
CA VAL A 91 -13.14 -29.42 -18.45
C VAL A 91 -14.38 -28.72 -17.87
N ASP A 92 -15.50 -29.43 -17.78
CA ASP A 92 -16.76 -28.91 -17.23
C ASP A 92 -16.67 -28.67 -15.72
N ALA A 93 -15.88 -29.47 -14.99
CA ALA A 93 -15.65 -29.26 -13.57
C ALA A 93 -14.85 -27.97 -13.31
N PHE A 94 -13.82 -27.69 -14.10
CA PHE A 94 -13.09 -26.43 -14.03
C PHE A 94 -13.92 -25.24 -14.50
N ALA A 95 -14.80 -25.41 -15.49
CA ALA A 95 -15.75 -24.36 -15.89
C ALA A 95 -16.73 -24.01 -14.74
N ARG A 96 -17.23 -25.02 -14.01
CA ARG A 96 -18.06 -24.81 -12.81
C ARG A 96 -17.28 -24.14 -11.67
N ILE A 97 -16.03 -24.53 -11.45
CA ILE A 97 -15.16 -23.88 -10.46
C ILE A 97 -14.90 -22.42 -10.85
N GLU A 98 -14.62 -22.14 -12.13
CA GLU A 98 -14.46 -20.78 -12.64
C GLU A 98 -15.71 -19.92 -12.40
N ALA A 99 -16.90 -20.47 -12.69
CA ALA A 99 -18.16 -19.79 -12.41
C ALA A 99 -18.37 -19.50 -10.91
N TYR A 100 -17.98 -20.45 -10.04
CA TYR A 100 -18.04 -20.31 -8.59
C TYR A 100 -17.10 -19.22 -8.07
N ILE A 101 -15.83 -19.21 -8.50
CA ILE A 101 -14.83 -18.23 -8.04
C ILE A 101 -15.11 -16.84 -8.64
N CYS A 102 -15.63 -16.75 -9.86
CA CYS A 102 -16.01 -15.49 -10.48
C CYS A 102 -17.24 -14.88 -9.81
N ASN A 103 -18.02 -15.67 -9.05
CA ASN A 103 -19.34 -15.29 -8.58
C ASN A 103 -20.18 -14.77 -9.76
N ALA A 104 -20.30 -15.62 -10.79
CA ALA A 104 -21.05 -15.34 -12.01
C ALA A 104 -22.57 -15.27 -11.72
N GLU A 105 -23.40 -15.19 -12.75
CA GLU A 105 -24.88 -15.18 -12.65
C GLU A 105 -25.40 -16.15 -11.57
N PRO A 106 -26.46 -15.78 -10.81
CA PRO A 106 -26.96 -16.57 -9.68
C PRO A 106 -27.17 -18.05 -10.01
N ASP A 107 -27.72 -18.34 -11.19
CA ASP A 107 -28.06 -19.69 -11.64
C ASP A 107 -26.81 -20.57 -11.79
N LYS A 108 -25.75 -20.05 -12.42
CA LYS A 108 -24.46 -20.77 -12.59
C LYS A 108 -23.74 -20.97 -11.25
N VAL A 109 -23.93 -20.07 -10.29
CA VAL A 109 -23.39 -20.23 -8.93
C VAL A 109 -24.16 -21.30 -8.16
N VAL A 110 -25.48 -21.37 -8.32
CA VAL A 110 -26.31 -22.44 -7.74
C VAL A 110 -25.88 -23.82 -8.26
N GLU A 111 -25.59 -23.94 -9.56
CA GLU A 111 -25.14 -25.20 -10.17
C GLU A 111 -23.72 -25.64 -9.79
N SER A 112 -22.86 -24.71 -9.36
CA SER A 112 -21.46 -24.98 -8.99
C SER A 112 -21.27 -25.29 -7.50
N LYS A 113 -22.14 -24.81 -6.62
CA LYS A 113 -22.10 -25.09 -5.17
C LYS A 113 -22.08 -26.58 -4.83
N PRO A 114 -22.92 -27.46 -5.44
CA PRO A 114 -22.92 -28.90 -5.14
C PRO A 114 -21.61 -29.61 -5.50
N LEU A 115 -20.88 -29.11 -6.51
CA LEU A 115 -19.58 -29.65 -6.87
C LEU A 115 -18.54 -29.28 -5.79
N VAL A 116 -18.47 -28.00 -5.42
CA VAL A 116 -17.50 -27.51 -4.43
C VAL A 116 -17.74 -28.14 -3.07
N SER A 117 -18.98 -28.33 -2.64
CA SER A 117 -19.30 -28.94 -1.34
C SER A 117 -18.89 -30.41 -1.22
N LYS A 118 -18.68 -31.11 -2.35
CA LYS A 118 -18.21 -32.51 -2.38
C LYS A 118 -16.68 -32.63 -2.34
N LEU A 119 -15.96 -31.51 -2.43
CA LEU A 119 -14.51 -31.53 -2.38
C LEU A 119 -14.00 -31.75 -0.94
N PRO A 120 -12.80 -32.30 -0.75
CA PRO A 120 -12.13 -32.33 0.55
C PRO A 120 -11.92 -30.93 1.13
N ALA A 121 -11.88 -30.81 2.46
CA ALA A 121 -11.80 -29.52 3.16
C ALA A 121 -10.64 -28.62 2.71
N ASN A 122 -9.45 -29.18 2.43
CA ASN A 122 -8.31 -28.44 1.91
C ASN A 122 -8.56 -27.88 0.50
N CYS A 123 -9.29 -28.61 -0.35
CA CYS A 123 -9.68 -28.18 -1.68
C CYS A 123 -10.79 -27.13 -1.63
N ILE A 124 -11.74 -27.25 -0.70
CA ILE A 124 -12.73 -26.19 -0.44
C ILE A 124 -12.03 -24.91 -0.01
N ALA A 125 -11.07 -24.99 0.90
CA ALA A 125 -10.31 -23.84 1.38
C ALA A 125 -9.56 -23.13 0.24
N ILE A 126 -8.88 -23.87 -0.65
CA ILE A 126 -8.12 -23.25 -1.75
C ILE A 126 -9.04 -22.61 -2.80
N VAL A 127 -10.19 -23.22 -3.09
CA VAL A 127 -11.18 -22.68 -4.04
C VAL A 127 -11.87 -21.44 -3.46
N ASN A 128 -12.19 -21.44 -2.16
CA ASN A 128 -12.71 -20.25 -1.49
C ASN A 128 -11.67 -19.13 -1.41
N LEU A 129 -10.40 -19.47 -1.16
CA LEU A 129 -9.32 -18.48 -1.22
C LEU A 129 -9.19 -17.85 -2.61
N ALA A 130 -9.24 -18.67 -3.66
CA ALA A 130 -9.28 -18.19 -5.04
C ALA A 130 -10.48 -17.26 -5.29
N LYS A 131 -11.67 -17.62 -4.79
CA LYS A 131 -12.87 -16.78 -4.86
C LYS A 131 -12.66 -15.43 -4.16
N GLU A 132 -12.11 -15.41 -2.96
CA GLU A 132 -11.84 -14.17 -2.22
C GLU A 132 -10.82 -13.29 -2.93
N TRP A 133 -9.77 -13.89 -3.51
CA TRP A 133 -8.80 -13.15 -4.32
C TRP A 133 -9.43 -12.51 -5.56
N VAL A 134 -10.25 -13.25 -6.31
CA VAL A 134 -10.92 -12.75 -7.52
C VAL A 134 -11.94 -11.67 -7.20
N ASN A 135 -12.69 -11.76 -6.10
CA ASN A 135 -13.79 -10.83 -5.84
C ASN A 135 -13.37 -9.62 -4.98
N ASN A 136 -12.45 -9.82 -4.03
CA ASN A 136 -12.20 -8.84 -2.98
C ASN A 136 -10.74 -8.40 -2.93
N PHE A 137 -9.80 -9.33 -2.78
CA PHE A 137 -8.41 -8.95 -2.50
C PHE A 137 -7.73 -8.36 -3.72
N PHE A 138 -7.76 -9.00 -4.88
CA PHE A 138 -7.08 -8.51 -6.08
C PHE A 138 -7.49 -7.08 -6.49
N PRO A 139 -8.79 -6.72 -6.61
CA PRO A 139 -9.17 -5.35 -6.90
C PRO A 139 -8.78 -4.37 -5.79
N HIS A 140 -8.81 -4.81 -4.52
CA HIS A 140 -8.35 -3.99 -3.40
C HIS A 140 -6.85 -3.65 -3.52
N VAL A 141 -5.99 -4.65 -3.73
CA VAL A 141 -4.53 -4.42 -3.87
C VAL A 141 -4.21 -3.59 -5.11
N LEU A 142 -4.89 -3.85 -6.22
CA LEU A 142 -4.71 -3.12 -7.48
C LEU A 142 -5.11 -1.65 -7.37
N GLY A 143 -6.01 -1.30 -6.45
CA GLY A 143 -6.41 0.08 -6.18
C GLY A 143 -5.44 0.86 -5.28
N LYS A 144 -4.39 0.23 -4.76
CA LYS A 144 -3.39 0.85 -3.89
C LYS A 144 -2.17 1.30 -4.66
N VAL A 145 -1.69 2.49 -4.33
CA VAL A 145 -0.48 3.10 -4.91
C VAL A 145 0.73 2.79 -4.02
N ASN A 146 1.76 2.18 -4.60
CA ASN A 146 3.04 1.91 -3.96
C ASN A 146 3.74 3.22 -3.58
N ARG A 147 4.46 3.23 -2.46
CA ARG A 147 5.04 4.41 -1.80
C ARG A 147 4.03 5.48 -1.35
N VAL A 148 2.72 5.25 -1.45
CA VAL A 148 1.68 6.16 -0.91
C VAL A 148 0.82 5.44 0.12
N HIS A 149 0.39 4.22 -0.20
CA HIS A 149 -0.43 3.39 0.69
C HIS A 149 0.39 2.29 1.37
N TYR A 150 1.38 1.76 0.66
CA TYR A 150 2.23 0.66 1.08
C TYR A 150 3.59 0.73 0.38
N GLY A 151 4.57 -0.01 0.89
CA GLY A 151 5.88 -0.14 0.25
C GLY A 151 6.86 -0.88 1.15
N LEU A 152 8.12 -0.97 0.75
CA LEU A 152 9.18 -1.54 1.59
C LEU A 152 9.86 -0.47 2.45
N LEU A 153 10.36 -0.88 3.61
CA LEU A 153 11.26 -0.06 4.41
C LEU A 153 12.65 -0.03 3.78
N HIS A 154 13.15 1.17 3.52
CA HIS A 154 14.50 1.38 3.02
C HIS A 154 15.47 1.76 4.15
N PRO A 155 16.79 1.57 3.95
CA PRO A 155 17.78 2.00 4.92
C PRO A 155 17.69 3.49 5.30
N VAL A 156 17.24 4.34 4.37
CA VAL A 156 17.01 5.77 4.64
C VAL A 156 15.92 6.00 5.68
N ASP A 157 14.82 5.24 5.61
CA ASP A 157 13.72 5.34 6.57
C ASP A 157 14.19 4.99 8.00
N ILE A 158 15.02 3.95 8.10
CA ILE A 158 15.59 3.50 9.38
C ILE A 158 16.58 4.54 9.93
N ARG A 159 17.41 5.12 9.08
CA ARG A 159 18.36 6.17 9.47
C ARG A 159 17.64 7.40 10.01
N ARG A 160 16.58 7.85 9.32
CA ARG A 160 15.73 8.95 9.78
C ARG A 160 15.22 8.72 11.19
N TRP A 161 14.56 7.58 11.43
CA TRP A 161 14.05 7.25 12.77
C TRP A 161 15.15 7.13 13.82
N THR A 162 16.33 6.64 13.43
CA THR A 162 17.49 6.58 14.33
C THR A 162 17.96 7.97 14.77
N LEU A 163 17.96 8.94 13.84
CA LEU A 163 18.32 10.33 14.13
C LEU A 163 17.28 11.02 15.02
N GLU A 164 15.98 10.77 14.75
CA GLU A 164 14.87 11.32 15.55
C GLU A 164 14.87 10.80 16.99
N GLU A 165 15.14 9.50 17.19
CA GLU A 165 15.06 8.85 18.50
C GLU A 165 16.40 8.84 19.25
N GLY A 166 17.49 9.25 18.60
CA GLY A 166 18.86 9.17 19.16
C GLY A 166 19.38 7.74 19.34
N ALA A 167 18.63 6.73 18.90
CA ALA A 167 18.98 5.32 18.98
C ALA A 167 18.34 4.51 17.85
N PRO A 168 18.93 3.37 17.42
CA PRO A 168 18.36 2.55 16.37
C PRO A 168 16.97 2.00 16.75
N PRO A 169 15.96 2.13 15.88
CA PRO A 169 14.61 1.71 16.19
C PRO A 169 14.50 0.18 16.26
N LEU A 170 13.74 -0.31 17.25
CA LEU A 170 13.36 -1.72 17.33
C LEU A 170 12.31 -2.03 16.26
N ILE A 171 12.74 -2.62 15.15
CA ILE A 171 11.88 -2.97 14.02
C ILE A 171 11.71 -4.49 13.93
N ALA A 172 10.46 -4.96 14.00
CA ALA A 172 10.11 -6.37 13.81
C ALA A 172 10.57 -6.91 12.45
N ALA A 173 10.95 -8.19 12.41
CA ALA A 173 11.44 -8.84 11.18
C ALA A 173 10.40 -8.82 10.05
N SER A 174 9.11 -8.96 10.39
CA SER A 174 7.97 -8.81 9.48
C SER A 174 8.03 -7.49 8.73
N ARG A 175 8.20 -6.37 9.43
CA ARG A 175 8.25 -5.03 8.83
C ARG A 175 9.47 -4.80 7.97
N ARG A 176 10.59 -5.43 8.28
CA ARG A 176 11.80 -5.34 7.45
C ARG A 176 11.60 -6.03 6.11
N LEU A 177 10.87 -7.15 6.08
CA LEU A 177 10.79 -8.04 4.92
C LEU A 177 9.46 -7.98 4.14
N LEU A 178 8.39 -7.44 4.72
CA LEU A 178 7.06 -7.35 4.11
C LEU A 178 6.69 -5.90 3.82
N ALA A 179 5.65 -5.70 3.01
CA ALA A 179 5.07 -4.39 2.79
C ALA A 179 4.56 -3.79 4.10
N VAL A 180 4.91 -2.52 4.35
CA VAL A 180 4.41 -1.74 5.49
C VAL A 180 3.40 -0.69 5.00
N PRO A 181 2.42 -0.28 5.84
CA PRO A 181 1.53 0.82 5.52
C PRO A 181 2.28 2.15 5.46
N PHE A 182 1.83 3.05 4.60
CA PHE A 182 2.35 4.42 4.48
C PHE A 182 1.30 5.41 5.00
N VAL A 183 1.78 6.46 5.67
CA VAL A 183 0.91 7.56 6.16
C VAL A 183 0.75 8.67 5.12
N GLY A 184 1.59 8.65 4.10
CA GLY A 184 1.46 9.41 2.86
C GLY A 184 2.65 9.10 1.97
N LYS A 185 2.81 9.90 0.92
CA LYS A 185 3.86 9.72 -0.08
C LYS A 185 5.25 9.61 0.55
N ASP A 186 5.95 8.52 0.26
CA ASP A 186 7.31 8.18 0.69
C ASP A 186 7.53 8.14 2.21
N VAL A 187 6.47 8.17 3.01
CA VAL A 187 6.55 8.13 4.48
C VAL A 187 5.90 6.84 5.00
N PRO A 188 6.69 5.80 5.30
CA PRO A 188 6.16 4.60 5.95
C PRO A 188 5.64 4.93 7.36
N SER A 189 4.57 4.25 7.76
CA SER A 189 4.06 4.34 9.13
C SER A 189 5.11 3.86 10.13
N ARG A 190 5.24 4.57 11.26
CA ARG A 190 6.26 4.28 12.27
C ARG A 190 6.16 2.87 12.83
N ASN A 191 4.94 2.39 13.14
CA ASN A 191 4.70 1.13 13.87
C ASN A 191 3.63 0.21 13.25
N SER A 192 2.90 0.66 12.24
CA SER A 192 1.77 -0.10 11.72
C SER A 192 2.18 -1.29 10.85
N GLU A 193 1.33 -2.31 10.83
CA GLU A 193 1.39 -3.48 9.94
C GLU A 193 -0.01 -3.74 9.36
N PHE A 194 -0.07 -4.42 8.21
CA PHE A 194 -1.35 -4.86 7.67
C PHE A 194 -1.92 -6.03 8.47
N ALA A 195 -3.16 -5.91 8.92
CA ALA A 195 -3.81 -6.94 9.73
C ALA A 195 -4.21 -8.19 8.93
N HIS A 196 -4.64 -8.01 7.67
CA HIS A 196 -5.13 -9.12 6.85
C HIS A 196 -3.98 -9.80 6.08
N PRO A 197 -3.73 -11.11 6.29
CA PRO A 197 -2.56 -11.79 5.74
C PRO A 197 -2.57 -11.83 4.20
N GLU A 198 -3.71 -12.09 3.56
CA GLU A 198 -3.80 -12.14 2.08
C GLU A 198 -3.47 -10.78 1.43
N VAL A 199 -4.00 -9.69 2.01
CA VAL A 199 -3.68 -8.33 1.54
C VAL A 199 -2.20 -8.02 1.75
N LEU A 200 -1.63 -8.40 2.90
CA LEU A 200 -0.20 -8.25 3.18
C LEU A 200 0.67 -9.01 2.18
N ILE A 201 0.32 -10.26 1.83
CA ILE A 201 1.01 -11.06 0.81
C ILE A 201 0.94 -10.34 -0.54
N GLY A 202 -0.25 -9.90 -0.96
CA GLY A 202 -0.47 -9.19 -2.21
C GLY A 202 0.36 -7.91 -2.32
N LEU A 203 0.27 -7.06 -1.30
CA LEU A 203 1.02 -5.80 -1.23
C LEU A 203 2.53 -6.07 -1.18
N SER A 204 2.98 -7.10 -0.48
CA SER A 204 4.41 -7.46 -0.44
C SER A 204 4.91 -7.90 -1.81
N ILE A 205 4.17 -8.75 -2.52
CA ILE A 205 4.50 -9.14 -3.89
C ILE A 205 4.58 -7.90 -4.77
N LEU A 206 3.56 -7.04 -4.76
CA LEU A 206 3.56 -5.82 -5.57
C LEU A 206 4.69 -4.86 -5.21
N ALA A 207 4.98 -4.66 -3.92
CA ALA A 207 6.04 -3.77 -3.47
C ALA A 207 7.41 -4.23 -4.00
N TYR A 208 7.73 -5.52 -3.90
CA TYR A 208 8.95 -6.07 -4.50
C TYR A 208 8.95 -6.02 -6.03
N ARG A 209 7.79 -6.16 -6.68
CA ARG A 209 7.69 -6.05 -8.15
C ARG A 209 7.92 -4.61 -8.64
N TYR A 210 7.51 -3.61 -7.87
CA TYR A 210 7.69 -2.20 -8.22
C TYR A 210 9.06 -1.66 -7.80
N GLU A 211 9.49 -1.95 -6.57
CA GLU A 211 10.72 -1.41 -5.98
C GLU A 211 11.95 -2.26 -6.31
N GLY A 212 11.77 -3.57 -6.51
CA GLY A 212 12.86 -4.53 -6.68
C GLY A 212 13.41 -5.07 -5.34
N LEU A 213 14.36 -5.99 -5.45
CA LEU A 213 15.12 -6.49 -4.30
C LEU A 213 16.09 -5.41 -3.81
N ARG A 214 16.30 -5.36 -2.48
CA ARG A 214 17.40 -4.57 -1.89
C ARG A 214 18.70 -5.35 -2.02
N THR A 215 19.84 -4.66 -1.92
CA THR A 215 21.17 -5.30 -1.92
C THR A 215 21.27 -6.43 -0.88
N SER A 216 20.76 -6.19 0.33
CA SER A 216 20.71 -7.20 1.41
C SER A 216 19.85 -8.42 1.06
N ASP A 217 18.76 -8.21 0.32
CA ASP A 217 17.84 -9.26 -0.09
C ASP A 217 18.53 -10.17 -1.11
N LEU A 218 19.19 -9.57 -2.12
CA LEU A 218 19.93 -10.32 -3.14
C LEU A 218 21.13 -11.06 -2.56
N VAL A 219 21.89 -10.45 -1.65
CA VAL A 219 22.97 -11.12 -0.91
C VAL A 219 22.45 -12.36 -0.18
N THR A 220 21.27 -12.27 0.44
CA THR A 220 20.64 -13.42 1.12
C THR A 220 20.33 -14.55 0.14
N VAL A 221 19.76 -14.23 -1.04
CA VAL A 221 19.48 -15.21 -2.10
C VAL A 221 20.77 -15.88 -2.57
N VAL A 222 21.80 -15.10 -2.93
CA VAL A 222 23.05 -15.67 -3.47
C VAL A 222 23.76 -16.54 -2.44
N LYS A 223 23.79 -16.14 -1.15
CA LYS A 223 24.35 -16.99 -0.08
C LYS A 223 23.63 -18.32 0.01
N ALA A 224 22.30 -18.31 0.03
CA ALA A 224 21.51 -19.53 0.06
C ALA A 224 21.73 -20.41 -1.19
N MET A 225 21.88 -19.80 -2.37
CA MET A 225 22.18 -20.52 -3.61
C MET A 225 23.57 -21.15 -3.57
N LYS A 226 24.59 -20.46 -3.05
CA LYS A 226 25.95 -21.01 -2.88
C LYS A 226 25.98 -22.12 -1.82
N GLU A 227 25.26 -21.97 -0.72
CA GLU A 227 25.09 -23.03 0.28
C GLU A 227 24.43 -24.26 -0.36
N ALA A 228 23.35 -24.08 -1.11
CA ALA A 228 22.69 -25.17 -1.82
C ALA A 228 23.62 -25.82 -2.85
N LEU A 229 24.39 -25.03 -3.61
CA LEU A 229 25.37 -25.51 -4.56
C LEU A 229 26.39 -26.43 -3.89
N ASN A 230 26.91 -26.05 -2.72
CA ASN A 230 27.92 -26.82 -1.99
C ASN A 230 27.38 -28.13 -1.41
N HIS A 231 26.10 -28.18 -1.02
CA HIS A 231 25.46 -29.38 -0.46
C HIS A 231 24.94 -30.35 -1.54
N GLN A 232 24.64 -29.85 -2.74
CA GLN A 232 24.16 -30.68 -3.84
C GLN A 232 25.28 -31.58 -4.39
N LYS A 233 24.94 -32.85 -4.66
CA LYS A 233 25.88 -33.85 -5.19
C LYS A 233 25.94 -33.78 -6.72
N GLY A 234 27.01 -34.34 -7.30
CA GLY A 234 27.24 -34.40 -8.75
C GLY A 234 28.15 -33.29 -9.29
N PRO A 235 28.43 -33.30 -10.61
CA PRO A 235 29.21 -32.27 -11.28
C PRO A 235 28.61 -30.87 -11.06
N LEU A 236 29.45 -29.84 -10.85
CA LEU A 236 28.99 -28.48 -10.58
C LEU A 236 28.01 -27.98 -11.66
N SER A 237 28.28 -28.28 -12.92
CA SER A 237 27.47 -27.91 -14.09
C SER A 237 26.02 -28.40 -14.03
N GLU A 238 25.79 -29.55 -13.41
CA GLU A 238 24.49 -30.25 -13.35
C GLU A 238 23.72 -29.99 -12.05
N ARG A 239 24.33 -29.28 -11.09
CA ARG A 239 23.70 -29.01 -9.81
C ARG A 239 22.50 -28.07 -9.99
N PRO A 240 21.32 -28.40 -9.44
CA PRO A 240 20.11 -27.59 -9.60
C PRO A 240 20.28 -26.11 -9.23
N ALA A 241 21.06 -25.80 -8.19
CA ALA A 241 21.31 -24.42 -7.77
C ALA A 241 22.06 -23.61 -8.84
N ARG A 242 23.10 -24.19 -9.46
CA ARG A 242 23.83 -23.55 -10.56
C ARG A 242 22.92 -23.35 -11.76
N ILE A 243 22.19 -24.38 -12.17
CA ILE A 243 21.29 -24.34 -13.32
C ILE A 243 20.23 -23.24 -13.12
N GLN A 244 19.63 -23.18 -11.93
CA GLN A 244 18.61 -22.18 -11.61
C GLN A 244 19.17 -20.76 -11.63
N PHE A 245 20.37 -20.54 -11.08
CA PHE A 245 21.03 -19.23 -11.12
C PHE A 245 21.34 -18.80 -12.56
N GLN A 246 21.91 -19.71 -13.36
CA GLN A 246 22.20 -19.45 -14.77
C GLN A 246 20.92 -19.13 -15.56
N GLN A 247 19.85 -19.90 -15.35
CA GLN A 247 18.55 -19.62 -15.96
C GLN A 247 18.04 -18.22 -15.62
N TRP A 248 18.20 -17.75 -14.37
CA TRP A 248 17.81 -16.39 -14.01
C TRP A 248 18.62 -15.32 -14.73
N VAL A 249 19.93 -15.54 -14.88
CA VAL A 249 20.83 -14.64 -15.62
C VAL A 249 20.47 -14.61 -17.10
N ASP A 250 20.28 -15.79 -17.72
CA ASP A 250 19.93 -15.92 -19.14
C ASP A 250 18.56 -15.29 -19.44
N ASP A 251 17.55 -15.58 -18.61
CA ASP A 251 16.21 -15.00 -18.73
C ASP A 251 16.25 -13.46 -18.63
N ALA A 252 17.03 -12.93 -17.69
CA ALA A 252 17.16 -11.49 -17.50
C ALA A 252 17.95 -10.83 -18.64
N GLY A 253 18.97 -11.50 -19.16
CA GLY A 253 19.72 -11.07 -20.34
C GLY A 253 18.82 -10.98 -21.58
N LEU A 254 17.96 -11.99 -21.80
CA LEU A 254 17.00 -12.00 -22.91
C LEU A 254 15.98 -10.86 -22.81
N VAL A 255 15.45 -10.60 -21.62
CA VAL A 255 14.50 -9.49 -21.41
C VAL A 255 15.20 -8.15 -21.65
N ARG A 256 16.45 -7.99 -21.21
CA ARG A 256 17.24 -6.77 -21.42
C ARG A 256 17.52 -6.54 -22.90
N SER A 257 17.93 -7.55 -23.66
CA SER A 257 18.21 -7.41 -25.09
C SER A 257 16.95 -7.06 -25.90
N GLN A 258 15.80 -7.65 -25.56
CA GLN A 258 14.50 -7.29 -26.16
C GLN A 258 14.14 -5.83 -25.89
N LEU A 259 14.36 -5.33 -24.67
CA LEU A 259 14.12 -3.92 -24.33
C LEU A 259 15.13 -2.97 -24.98
N ALA A 260 16.42 -3.33 -25.03
CA ALA A 260 17.47 -2.52 -25.65
C ALA A 260 17.24 -2.35 -27.16
N SER A 261 16.81 -3.41 -27.85
CA SER A 261 16.44 -3.35 -29.27
C SER A 261 15.29 -2.39 -29.57
N SER A 262 14.47 -2.05 -28.57
CA SER A 262 13.37 -1.07 -28.67
C SER A 262 13.74 0.35 -28.26
N LEU A 263 14.88 0.55 -27.57
CA LEU A 263 15.25 1.83 -26.94
C LEU A 263 16.62 2.39 -27.38
N ALA A 264 17.39 1.70 -28.22
CA ALA A 264 18.69 2.13 -28.76
C ALA A 264 19.67 2.62 -27.66
N VAL A 265 19.83 1.83 -26.60
CA VAL A 265 20.76 2.11 -25.48
C VAL A 265 21.95 1.15 -25.55
N ASP A 266 23.16 1.65 -25.28
CA ASP A 266 24.44 0.91 -25.31
C ASP A 266 24.43 -0.42 -24.52
N GLU A 267 25.05 -1.44 -25.11
CA GLU A 267 25.12 -2.83 -24.65
C GLU A 267 26.25 -3.12 -23.64
N ASP A 268 26.64 -2.18 -22.79
CA ASP A 268 27.61 -2.45 -21.73
C ASP A 268 26.93 -3.20 -20.57
N ALA A 269 26.63 -4.48 -20.80
CA ALA A 269 26.20 -5.39 -19.75
C ALA A 269 27.45 -5.96 -19.05
N ASP A 270 27.67 -5.53 -17.80
CA ASP A 270 28.66 -6.17 -16.92
C ASP A 270 28.43 -7.69 -16.92
N GLU A 271 29.45 -8.44 -17.34
CA GLU A 271 29.41 -9.90 -17.39
C GLU A 271 29.24 -10.48 -15.98
N VAL A 272 28.12 -11.17 -15.75
CA VAL A 272 27.84 -11.81 -14.46
C VAL A 272 28.54 -13.17 -14.42
N LEU A 273 29.49 -13.31 -13.50
CA LEU A 273 30.22 -14.58 -13.30
C LEU A 273 29.26 -15.73 -12.93
N PRO A 274 29.59 -16.98 -13.32
CA PRO A 274 28.89 -18.17 -12.85
C PRO A 274 28.83 -18.26 -11.32
N LEU A 275 27.81 -18.91 -10.77
CA LEU A 275 27.54 -18.96 -9.32
C LEU A 275 28.73 -19.43 -8.48
N GLU A 276 29.51 -20.37 -9.02
CA GLU A 276 30.71 -20.92 -8.39
C GLU A 276 31.85 -19.89 -8.25
N LEU A 277 31.98 -18.97 -9.21
CA LEU A 277 33.03 -17.94 -9.25
C LEU A 277 32.55 -16.62 -8.65
N PHE A 278 31.24 -16.43 -8.53
CA PHE A 278 30.63 -15.22 -8.01
C PHE A 278 31.01 -14.96 -6.55
N GLN A 279 31.55 -13.78 -6.25
CA GLN A 279 31.97 -13.37 -4.90
C GLN A 279 30.91 -12.46 -4.28
N VAL A 280 30.33 -12.90 -3.16
CA VAL A 280 29.21 -12.17 -2.51
C VAL A 280 29.70 -10.94 -1.75
N GLU A 281 30.96 -10.96 -1.34
CA GLU A 281 31.64 -9.90 -0.61
C GLU A 281 32.11 -8.77 -1.53
N ASP A 282 32.16 -9.01 -2.85
CA ASP A 282 32.54 -8.02 -3.85
C ASP A 282 31.35 -7.07 -4.15
N PRO A 283 31.43 -5.79 -3.77
CA PRO A 283 30.34 -4.84 -4.00
C PRO A 283 30.06 -4.59 -5.48
N ALA A 284 31.07 -4.69 -6.36
CA ALA A 284 30.89 -4.46 -7.79
C ALA A 284 30.05 -5.59 -8.41
N GLN A 285 30.40 -6.86 -8.13
CA GLN A 285 29.65 -8.01 -8.61
C GLN A 285 28.20 -8.02 -8.12
N ILE A 286 27.97 -7.69 -6.85
CA ILE A 286 26.61 -7.58 -6.30
C ILE A 286 25.83 -6.45 -6.98
N LYS A 287 26.46 -5.30 -7.25
CA LYS A 287 25.81 -4.18 -7.95
C LYS A 287 25.42 -4.57 -9.38
N SER A 288 26.31 -5.23 -10.12
CA SER A 288 26.02 -5.71 -11.49
C SER A 288 24.91 -6.76 -11.48
N LEU A 289 24.94 -7.71 -10.53
CA LEU A 289 23.87 -8.69 -10.37
C LEU A 289 22.54 -8.04 -9.97
N LEU A 290 22.55 -7.01 -9.12
CA LEU A 290 21.35 -6.27 -8.72
C LEU A 290 20.73 -5.51 -9.90
N SER A 291 21.55 -4.91 -10.75
CA SER A 291 21.11 -4.28 -12.00
C SER A 291 20.40 -5.27 -12.93
N LEU A 292 20.87 -6.52 -12.99
CA LEU A 292 20.30 -7.56 -13.84
C LEU A 292 19.06 -8.24 -13.22
N LEU A 293 19.17 -8.69 -11.98
CA LEU A 293 18.19 -9.55 -11.32
C LEU A 293 17.27 -8.83 -10.33
N GLY A 294 17.58 -7.60 -9.93
CA GLY A 294 16.87 -6.89 -8.86
C GLY A 294 15.37 -6.73 -9.10
N LYS A 295 14.94 -6.61 -10.36
CA LYS A 295 13.52 -6.53 -10.76
C LYS A 295 12.99 -7.81 -11.41
N SER A 296 13.76 -8.90 -11.41
CA SER A 296 13.36 -10.17 -12.00
C SER A 296 12.19 -10.80 -11.22
N ALA A 297 11.09 -11.08 -11.92
CA ALA A 297 9.89 -11.68 -11.31
C ALA A 297 10.18 -13.05 -10.68
N LYS A 298 11.02 -13.85 -11.34
CA LYS A 298 11.38 -15.20 -10.90
C LYS A 298 12.20 -15.15 -9.61
N VAL A 299 13.22 -14.28 -9.56
CA VAL A 299 14.10 -14.12 -8.39
C VAL A 299 13.33 -13.53 -7.21
N ILE A 300 12.50 -12.50 -7.44
CA ILE A 300 11.61 -11.94 -6.40
C ILE A 300 10.67 -13.01 -5.84
N THR A 301 10.04 -13.80 -6.71
CA THR A 301 9.12 -14.86 -6.29
C THR A 301 9.84 -15.93 -5.46
N HIS A 302 11.04 -16.33 -5.87
CA HIS A 302 11.87 -17.26 -5.10
C HIS A 302 12.24 -16.68 -3.74
N PHE A 303 12.73 -15.44 -3.68
CA PHE A 303 13.07 -14.77 -2.43
C PHE A 303 11.89 -14.71 -1.46
N LEU A 304 10.72 -14.30 -1.94
CA LEU A 304 9.51 -14.21 -1.13
C LEU A 304 9.06 -15.58 -0.60
N LYS A 305 9.08 -16.62 -1.43
CA LYS A 305 8.61 -17.97 -1.07
C LYS A 305 9.57 -18.74 -0.18
N GLU A 306 10.87 -18.66 -0.44
CA GLU A 306 11.87 -19.49 0.27
C GLU A 306 12.46 -18.79 1.50
N HIS A 307 12.54 -17.45 1.51
CA HIS A 307 13.23 -16.71 2.59
C HIS A 307 12.30 -15.83 3.43
N VAL A 308 11.30 -15.20 2.81
CA VAL A 308 10.45 -14.22 3.52
C VAL A 308 9.24 -14.87 4.17
N PHE A 309 8.29 -15.38 3.38
CA PHE A 309 7.01 -15.86 3.92
C PHE A 309 7.14 -16.97 4.97
N PRO A 310 7.99 -18.00 4.81
CA PRO A 310 8.17 -19.04 5.84
C PRO A 310 8.71 -18.50 7.17
N LYS A 311 9.48 -17.41 7.11
CA LYS A 311 10.13 -16.79 8.26
C LYS A 311 9.18 -15.88 9.02
N VAL A 312 8.40 -15.05 8.32
CA VAL A 312 7.65 -13.94 8.95
C VAL A 312 6.13 -14.02 8.81
N MET A 313 5.57 -14.93 8.01
CA MET A 313 4.11 -15.10 7.86
C MET A 313 3.53 -16.21 8.76
N ARG A 314 4.27 -16.66 9.78
CA ARG A 314 3.76 -17.64 10.75
C ARG A 314 2.64 -17.01 11.57
N HIS A 315 1.44 -17.57 11.47
CA HIS A 315 0.27 -17.07 12.19
C HIS A 315 0.05 -17.83 13.50
N GLN A 316 -0.25 -17.10 14.56
CA GLN A 316 -0.65 -17.67 15.85
C GLN A 316 -2.17 -17.74 15.92
N VAL A 317 -2.71 -18.88 16.38
CA VAL A 317 -4.17 -19.08 16.53
C VAL A 317 -4.77 -18.11 17.57
N LYS A 318 -3.97 -17.70 18.57
CA LYS A 318 -4.37 -16.74 19.60
C LYS A 318 -3.38 -15.58 19.61
N LYS A 319 -3.90 -14.34 19.62
CA LYS A 319 -3.11 -13.11 19.71
C LYS A 319 -3.66 -12.23 20.82
N LEU A 320 -2.77 -11.68 21.64
CA LEU A 320 -3.12 -10.57 22.53
C LEU A 320 -3.31 -9.32 21.66
N THR A 321 -4.42 -8.61 21.84
CA THR A 321 -4.74 -7.42 21.07
C THR A 321 -5.15 -6.29 22.01
N ALA A 322 -4.78 -5.08 21.63
CA ALA A 322 -5.25 -3.83 22.21
C ALA A 322 -5.66 -2.90 21.06
N SER A 323 -6.58 -1.99 21.34
CA SER A 323 -7.23 -1.12 20.37
C SER A 323 -7.46 0.27 20.96
N GLY A 324 -7.74 1.25 20.12
CA GLY A 324 -8.08 2.61 20.58
C GLY A 324 -9.32 2.65 21.47
N VAL A 325 -10.23 1.68 21.33
CA VAL A 325 -11.39 1.51 22.22
C VAL A 325 -10.97 1.28 23.67
N ASP A 326 -9.83 0.62 23.90
CA ASP A 326 -9.38 0.34 25.27
C ASP A 326 -8.99 1.65 25.99
N LEU A 327 -8.37 2.60 25.27
CA LEU A 327 -8.07 3.96 25.75
C LEU A 327 -9.35 4.79 25.96
N GLY A 328 -10.32 4.65 25.06
CA GLY A 328 -11.60 5.36 25.14
C GLY A 328 -12.56 4.78 26.18
N SER A 329 -12.28 3.58 26.70
CA SER A 329 -13.12 2.89 27.67
C SER A 329 -12.74 3.23 29.11
N GLU A 330 -13.69 3.01 30.03
CA GLU A 330 -13.49 3.14 31.48
C GLU A 330 -12.55 2.06 32.07
N THR A 331 -12.11 1.12 31.24
CA THR A 331 -11.27 -0.02 31.64
C THR A 331 -9.88 0.41 32.12
N LEU A 332 -9.28 1.40 31.44
CA LEU A 332 -7.92 1.88 31.73
C LEU A 332 -7.94 3.20 32.51
N PHE A 333 -8.85 4.12 32.17
CA PHE A 333 -8.91 5.47 32.74
C PHE A 333 -10.32 5.83 33.17
N PRO A 334 -10.54 6.30 34.40
CA PRO A 334 -11.88 6.69 34.88
C PRO A 334 -12.40 7.97 34.22
N THR A 335 -11.52 8.95 33.99
CA THR A 335 -11.85 10.26 33.39
C THR A 335 -11.07 10.45 32.09
N ARG A 336 -11.75 10.93 31.04
CA ARG A 336 -11.19 11.09 29.69
C ARG A 336 -11.67 12.43 29.13
N ILE A 337 -10.74 13.28 28.69
CA ILE A 337 -11.03 14.60 28.09
C ILE A 337 -10.18 14.70 26.83
N GLY A 338 -10.77 15.18 25.74
CA GLY A 338 -10.07 15.34 24.47
C GLY A 338 -10.56 16.57 23.71
N PHE A 339 -9.68 17.13 22.88
CA PHE A 339 -10.00 18.18 21.92
C PHE A 339 -9.49 17.77 20.55
N SER A 340 -10.18 18.20 19.48
CA SER A 340 -9.75 17.95 18.11
C SER A 340 -9.98 19.20 17.27
N GLY A 341 -8.95 19.61 16.52
CA GLY A 341 -9.07 20.67 15.51
C GLY A 341 -9.78 20.22 14.22
N THR A 342 -10.09 18.93 14.11
CA THR A 342 -10.88 18.33 13.02
C THR A 342 -11.82 17.30 13.64
N PRO A 343 -12.93 17.77 14.22
CA PRO A 343 -13.84 16.92 14.99
C PRO A 343 -14.48 15.84 14.09
N SER A 344 -14.72 14.65 14.66
CA SER A 344 -15.41 13.53 14.02
C SER A 344 -16.19 12.77 15.08
N ASP A 345 -17.35 12.23 14.72
CA ASP A 345 -18.17 11.39 15.59
C ASP A 345 -17.74 9.92 15.60
N LEU A 346 -16.66 9.58 14.89
CA LEU A 346 -16.04 8.26 14.95
C LEU A 346 -15.25 8.08 16.27
N LEU A 347 -15.99 7.94 17.37
CA LEU A 347 -15.45 7.80 18.72
C LEU A 347 -16.11 6.62 19.44
N PRO A 348 -15.38 5.87 20.29
CA PRO A 348 -15.97 4.93 21.23
C PRO A 348 -17.11 5.58 22.02
N LYS A 349 -18.23 4.89 22.17
CA LYS A 349 -19.44 5.40 22.88
C LYS A 349 -19.14 5.89 24.29
N ALA A 350 -18.18 5.27 24.97
CA ALA A 350 -17.75 5.63 26.32
C ALA A 350 -16.99 6.98 26.42
N LEU A 351 -16.58 7.57 25.29
CA LEU A 351 -16.02 8.93 25.23
C LEU A 351 -17.10 10.01 25.03
N GLY A 352 -18.35 9.63 24.78
CA GLY A 352 -19.43 10.58 24.53
C GLY A 352 -19.46 11.09 23.08
N ARG A 353 -19.98 12.30 22.88
CA ARG A 353 -20.13 12.93 21.55
C ARG A 353 -19.11 14.05 21.37
N CYS A 354 -18.73 14.29 20.13
CA CYS A 354 -17.92 15.47 19.82
C CYS A 354 -18.82 16.73 19.85
N HIS A 355 -18.33 17.80 20.45
CA HIS A 355 -19.03 19.09 20.47
C HIS A 355 -18.43 19.98 19.38
N PHE A 356 -19.22 20.25 18.34
CA PHE A 356 -18.81 21.04 17.20
C PHE A 356 -19.07 22.53 17.45
N GLU A 357 -18.15 23.39 17.01
CA GLU A 357 -18.36 24.83 16.97
C GLU A 357 -19.34 25.18 15.83
N PRO A 358 -20.48 25.83 16.12
CA PRO A 358 -21.46 26.15 15.09
C PRO A 358 -20.89 27.06 13.99
N GLY A 359 -21.10 26.68 12.73
CA GLY A 359 -20.76 27.51 11.55
C GLY A 359 -19.33 27.38 11.03
N SER A 360 -18.40 26.78 11.78
CA SER A 360 -16.99 26.67 11.37
C SER A 360 -16.79 25.85 10.09
N GLU A 361 -17.46 24.70 9.97
CA GLU A 361 -17.44 23.89 8.73
C GLU A 361 -18.04 24.64 7.54
N ALA A 362 -19.16 25.34 7.74
CA ALA A 362 -19.80 26.12 6.69
C ALA A 362 -18.90 27.27 6.19
N ALA A 363 -18.14 27.90 7.09
CA ALA A 363 -17.18 28.94 6.74
C ALA A 363 -16.02 28.39 5.89
N ILE A 364 -15.54 27.18 6.20
CA ILE A 364 -14.52 26.48 5.40
C ILE A 364 -15.06 26.19 4.00
N VAL A 365 -16.23 25.58 3.91
CA VAL A 365 -16.90 25.23 2.64
C VAL A 365 -17.07 26.47 1.76
N ARG A 366 -17.64 27.56 2.30
CA ARG A 366 -17.87 28.81 1.54
C ARG A 366 -16.60 29.38 0.93
N LYS A 367 -15.47 29.30 1.63
CA LYS A 367 -14.17 29.76 1.10
C LYS A 367 -13.67 28.86 -0.02
N LEU A 368 -13.74 27.55 0.16
CA LEU A 368 -13.19 26.59 -0.79
C LEU A 368 -13.98 26.49 -2.10
N VAL A 369 -15.26 26.88 -2.10
CA VAL A 369 -16.08 26.94 -3.33
C VAL A 369 -16.11 28.33 -3.97
N SER A 370 -15.58 29.37 -3.29
CA SER A 370 -15.67 30.73 -3.80
C SER A 370 -14.76 30.95 -5.02
N PRO A 371 -15.28 31.51 -6.13
CA PRO A 371 -14.46 31.86 -7.30
C PRO A 371 -13.39 32.91 -7.02
N ASP A 372 -13.60 33.77 -6.01
CA ASP A 372 -12.64 34.81 -5.63
C ASP A 372 -11.43 34.24 -4.88
N VAL A 373 -11.58 33.02 -4.35
CA VAL A 373 -10.57 32.36 -3.50
C VAL A 373 -9.95 31.17 -4.20
N VAL A 374 -10.74 30.41 -4.95
CA VAL A 374 -10.34 29.17 -5.60
C VAL A 374 -10.61 29.23 -7.09
N THR A 375 -9.54 29.11 -7.86
CA THR A 375 -9.57 28.85 -9.31
C THR A 375 -9.08 27.43 -9.56
N TYR A 376 -9.23 26.91 -10.79
CA TYR A 376 -8.82 25.54 -11.08
C TYR A 376 -8.31 25.40 -12.52
N GLU A 377 -7.63 24.29 -12.77
CA GLU A 377 -7.30 23.79 -14.11
C GLU A 377 -7.38 22.25 -14.15
N ILE A 378 -7.68 21.72 -15.33
CA ILE A 378 -7.65 20.28 -15.59
C ILE A 378 -6.38 19.97 -16.39
N LEU A 379 -5.54 19.08 -15.88
CA LEU A 379 -4.33 18.67 -16.58
C LEU A 379 -4.65 17.84 -17.84
N PRO A 380 -3.83 17.95 -18.90
CA PRO A 380 -3.91 17.08 -20.08
C PRO A 380 -3.85 15.59 -19.71
N LYS A 381 -4.39 14.73 -20.57
CA LYS A 381 -4.46 13.27 -20.33
C LYS A 381 -3.07 12.62 -20.22
N ASP A 382 -2.12 13.16 -20.94
CA ASP A 382 -0.72 12.74 -21.08
C ASP A 382 0.23 13.52 -20.17
N TRP A 383 -0.28 14.15 -19.11
CA TRP A 383 0.55 14.86 -18.15
C TRP A 383 1.62 13.95 -17.53
N ALA A 384 2.78 14.54 -17.28
CA ALA A 384 3.88 13.95 -16.50
C ALA A 384 4.23 14.86 -15.32
N VAL A 385 4.92 14.32 -14.32
CA VAL A 385 5.41 15.11 -13.17
C VAL A 385 6.25 16.29 -13.66
N GLU A 386 7.11 16.07 -14.65
CA GLU A 386 7.93 17.13 -15.24
C GLU A 386 7.09 18.23 -15.91
N SER A 387 6.08 17.88 -16.70
CA SER A 387 5.22 18.88 -17.36
C SER A 387 4.38 19.66 -16.36
N LEU A 388 3.95 19.02 -15.27
CA LEU A 388 3.26 19.68 -14.15
C LEU A 388 4.17 20.70 -13.46
N LEU A 389 5.38 20.30 -13.06
CA LEU A 389 6.34 21.19 -12.41
C LEU A 389 6.72 22.36 -13.32
N ARG A 390 6.91 22.11 -14.61
CA ARG A 390 7.15 23.14 -15.63
C ARG A 390 5.98 24.12 -15.73
N GLY A 391 4.75 23.62 -15.85
CA GLY A 391 3.54 24.45 -15.91
C GLY A 391 3.40 25.35 -14.67
N ILE A 392 3.68 24.84 -13.47
CA ILE A 392 3.67 25.63 -12.23
C ILE A 392 4.78 26.69 -12.23
N ALA A 393 5.96 26.35 -12.74
CA ALA A 393 7.10 27.25 -12.73
C ALA A 393 7.02 28.38 -13.78
N GLU A 394 6.30 28.16 -14.88
CA GLU A 394 6.23 29.07 -16.05
C GLU A 394 4.92 29.89 -16.14
N SER A 395 3.77 29.36 -15.74
CA SER A 395 2.46 29.94 -16.10
C SER A 395 1.96 31.09 -15.21
N ARG A 396 2.08 30.94 -13.89
CA ARG A 396 1.52 31.85 -12.87
C ARG A 396 2.55 32.17 -11.81
N GLN A 397 2.42 33.33 -11.18
CA GLN A 397 3.24 33.71 -10.03
C GLN A 397 2.76 33.01 -8.75
N PHE A 398 2.87 31.69 -8.73
CA PHE A 398 2.59 30.91 -7.54
C PHE A 398 3.63 31.19 -6.45
N SER A 399 3.18 31.24 -5.21
CA SER A 399 4.01 31.34 -4.01
C SER A 399 4.26 29.98 -3.37
N ALA A 400 3.38 29.01 -3.62
CA ALA A 400 3.56 27.66 -3.13
C ALA A 400 2.97 26.59 -4.06
N LEU A 401 3.50 25.37 -3.94
CA LEU A 401 2.93 24.13 -4.46
C LEU A 401 2.63 23.22 -3.28
N ILE A 402 1.37 22.80 -3.15
CA ILE A 402 0.85 21.97 -2.07
C ILE A 402 0.39 20.65 -2.68
N ASP A 403 1.23 19.62 -2.59
CA ASP A 403 0.96 18.32 -3.20
C ASP A 403 0.12 17.41 -2.30
N THR A 404 -1.08 17.84 -1.93
CA THR A 404 -2.03 17.01 -1.15
C THR A 404 -2.44 15.73 -1.88
N GLY A 405 -2.49 15.78 -3.21
CA GLY A 405 -2.88 14.66 -4.06
C GLY A 405 -1.80 13.60 -4.27
N ALA A 406 -0.57 13.82 -3.76
CA ALA A 406 0.60 12.98 -4.03
C ALA A 406 0.84 12.74 -5.53
N LEU A 407 0.66 13.77 -6.36
CA LEU A 407 0.84 13.68 -7.81
C LEU A 407 2.32 13.69 -8.20
N ILE A 408 3.19 14.29 -7.39
CA ILE A 408 4.61 14.47 -7.72
C ILE A 408 5.36 13.23 -7.25
N THR A 409 5.33 12.13 -8.01
CA THR A 409 6.00 10.87 -7.64
C THR A 409 7.41 10.75 -8.23
N GLY A 410 8.29 10.00 -7.57
CA GLY A 410 9.63 9.68 -8.09
C GLY A 410 10.70 10.76 -7.89
N LEU A 411 10.36 11.87 -7.23
CA LEU A 411 11.29 12.92 -6.83
C LEU A 411 11.23 13.12 -5.32
N SER A 412 12.39 13.31 -4.70
CA SER A 412 12.54 13.83 -3.34
C SER A 412 12.13 15.30 -3.27
N ASN A 413 11.80 15.78 -2.07
CA ASN A 413 11.39 17.17 -1.87
C ASN A 413 12.47 18.17 -2.31
N GLN A 414 13.73 17.82 -2.10
CA GLN A 414 14.87 18.60 -2.57
C GLN A 414 14.99 18.61 -4.09
N GLU A 415 14.81 17.46 -4.75
CA GLU A 415 14.83 17.38 -6.22
C GLU A 415 13.70 18.18 -6.83
N VAL A 416 12.49 18.15 -6.25
CA VAL A 416 11.37 19.00 -6.67
C VAL A 416 11.76 20.48 -6.55
N ALA A 417 12.30 20.87 -5.40
CA ALA A 417 12.70 22.25 -5.14
C ALA A 417 13.76 22.76 -6.14
N ARG A 418 14.77 21.94 -6.45
CA ARG A 418 15.77 22.26 -7.48
C ARG A 418 15.16 22.31 -8.87
N THR A 419 14.32 21.33 -9.19
CA THR A 419 13.68 21.21 -10.51
C THR A 419 12.83 22.44 -10.80
N LEU A 420 12.04 22.90 -9.83
CA LEU A 420 11.26 24.13 -9.94
C LEU A 420 12.13 25.37 -10.19
N LEU A 421 13.27 25.52 -9.52
CA LEU A 421 14.21 26.63 -9.77
C LEU A 421 14.87 26.53 -11.15
N ARG A 422 15.21 25.33 -11.62
CA ARG A 422 15.84 25.12 -12.92
C ARG A 422 14.87 25.33 -14.08
N MET A 423 13.64 24.83 -13.96
CA MET A 423 12.61 24.91 -15.00
C MET A 423 11.95 26.28 -15.09
N GLY A 424 11.90 27.05 -14.01
CA GLY A 424 11.26 28.36 -14.02
C GLY A 424 11.36 29.11 -12.68
N LEU A 425 10.30 29.82 -12.30
CA LEU A 425 10.26 30.77 -11.18
C LEU A 425 11.24 31.95 -11.31
N PRO A 426 11.20 32.75 -12.40
CA PRO A 426 12.13 33.87 -12.61
C PRO A 426 12.01 34.96 -11.54
N HIS A 427 10.87 35.01 -10.85
CA HIS A 427 10.57 35.98 -9.80
C HIS A 427 10.97 35.50 -8.39
N LYS A 428 11.48 34.27 -8.25
CA LYS A 428 11.88 33.65 -6.98
C LYS A 428 13.37 33.33 -6.98
N ASP A 429 14.00 33.62 -5.86
CA ASP A 429 15.44 33.41 -5.66
C ASP A 429 15.73 32.06 -4.99
N ALA A 430 14.70 31.50 -4.35
CA ALA A 430 14.81 30.29 -3.55
C ALA A 430 13.52 29.49 -3.45
N VAL A 431 13.65 28.16 -3.29
CA VAL A 431 12.53 27.26 -2.97
C VAL A 431 12.75 26.65 -1.60
N VAL A 432 11.73 26.80 -0.75
CA VAL A 432 11.63 26.20 0.58
C VAL A 432 10.99 24.82 0.43
N PHE A 433 11.53 23.82 1.11
CA PHE A 433 10.98 22.48 1.18
C PHE A 433 11.22 21.92 2.57
N LEU A 434 10.62 20.76 2.85
CA LEU A 434 10.89 20.00 4.07
C LEU A 434 11.77 18.81 3.72
N ASP A 435 12.91 18.71 4.40
CA ASP A 435 13.80 17.56 4.22
C ASP A 435 13.23 16.30 4.87
N ASP A 436 13.97 15.19 4.74
CA ASP A 436 13.53 13.91 5.28
C ASP A 436 13.37 13.93 6.80
N ASP A 437 14.07 14.83 7.51
CA ASP A 437 13.98 15.03 8.96
C ASP A 437 12.86 16.02 9.37
N GLY A 438 12.02 16.45 8.42
CA GLY A 438 10.95 17.43 8.64
C GLY A 438 11.44 18.85 8.93
N ARG A 439 12.71 19.15 8.64
CA ARG A 439 13.29 20.48 8.84
C ARG A 439 12.99 21.37 7.64
N LYS A 440 12.75 22.65 7.93
CA LYS A 440 12.52 23.68 6.90
C LYS A 440 13.85 24.02 6.25
N MET A 441 14.05 23.53 5.03
CA MET A 441 15.25 23.74 4.24
C MET A 441 14.96 24.64 3.05
N VAL A 442 16.01 25.27 2.53
CA VAL A 442 15.93 26.11 1.34
C VAL A 442 17.04 25.75 0.36
N VAL A 443 16.70 25.72 -0.92
CA VAL A 443 17.67 25.72 -2.03
C VAL A 443 17.59 27.07 -2.73
N THR A 444 18.74 27.60 -3.13
CA THR A 444 18.87 28.85 -3.89
C THR A 444 19.47 28.55 -5.25
N ARG A 445 19.45 29.53 -6.16
CA ARG A 445 20.09 29.38 -7.49
C ARG A 445 21.62 29.32 -7.43
N MET A 446 22.22 29.87 -6.37
CA MET A 446 23.68 30.07 -6.25
C MET A 446 24.37 28.96 -5.46
N MET A 447 23.69 28.40 -4.46
CA MET A 447 24.26 27.39 -3.58
C MET A 447 23.71 26.02 -3.91
N ASP A 448 24.60 25.06 -4.12
CA ASP A 448 24.17 23.69 -4.33
C ASP A 448 23.71 23.06 -3.00
N THR A 449 24.34 23.36 -1.85
CA THR A 449 23.93 22.76 -0.57
C THR A 449 22.68 23.44 0.01
N PRO A 450 21.63 22.67 0.39
CA PRO A 450 20.48 23.23 1.11
C PRO A 450 20.89 23.78 2.48
N ILE A 451 20.30 24.90 2.88
CA ILE A 451 20.52 25.49 4.22
C ILE A 451 19.20 25.61 4.99
N PRO A 452 19.22 25.66 6.33
CA PRO A 452 18.01 25.89 7.12
C PRO A 452 17.31 27.21 6.74
N LEU A 453 15.98 27.20 6.65
CA LEU A 453 15.17 28.37 6.28
C LEU A 453 15.44 29.57 7.21
N ALA A 454 15.71 29.30 8.49
CA ALA A 454 16.05 30.32 9.48
C ALA A 454 17.35 31.08 9.16
N GLN A 455 18.25 30.47 8.39
CA GLN A 455 19.57 31.03 8.02
C GLN A 455 19.60 31.59 6.59
N SER A 456 18.50 31.46 5.83
CA SER A 456 18.43 31.80 4.41
C SER A 456 18.56 33.29 4.10
N GLY A 457 18.02 34.16 4.95
CA GLY A 457 17.93 35.61 4.71
C GLY A 457 17.01 36.06 3.56
N VAL A 458 16.54 35.17 2.67
CA VAL A 458 15.69 35.53 1.51
C VAL A 458 14.34 36.12 1.99
N SER A 459 13.74 37.10 1.32
CA SER A 459 12.43 37.63 1.74
C SER A 459 11.27 36.68 1.38
N LEU A 460 10.11 36.80 2.04
CA LEU A 460 8.94 35.96 1.74
C LEU A 460 8.46 36.09 0.28
N ALA A 461 8.51 37.30 -0.27
CA ALA A 461 8.13 37.56 -1.67
C ALA A 461 9.02 36.84 -2.68
N LYS A 462 10.30 36.65 -2.35
CA LYS A 462 11.32 35.99 -3.20
C LYS A 462 11.43 34.48 -2.98
N ARG A 463 10.61 33.91 -2.10
CA ARG A 463 10.56 32.47 -1.83
C ARG A 463 9.36 31.83 -2.51
N PHE A 464 9.58 30.60 -2.97
CA PHE A 464 8.53 29.65 -3.31
C PHE A 464 8.51 28.54 -2.25
N THR A 465 7.36 27.97 -1.90
CA THR A 465 7.29 26.88 -0.92
C THR A 465 6.73 25.62 -1.55
N PHE A 466 7.43 24.50 -1.42
CA PHE A 466 6.91 23.18 -1.75
C PHE A 466 6.49 22.45 -0.47
N TYR A 467 5.21 22.06 -0.40
CA TYR A 467 4.68 21.15 0.60
C TYR A 467 4.38 19.82 -0.07
N ASP A 468 4.98 18.74 0.44
CA ASP A 468 4.57 17.38 0.08
C ASP A 468 3.26 17.00 0.78
N GLN A 469 2.75 15.80 0.47
CA GLN A 469 1.48 15.31 1.02
C GLN A 469 1.49 15.24 2.55
N VAL A 470 2.55 14.71 3.14
CA VAL A 470 2.59 14.37 4.58
C VAL A 470 2.78 15.62 5.44
N HIS A 471 3.59 16.56 4.96
CA HIS A 471 3.88 17.79 5.67
C HIS A 471 2.89 18.94 5.38
N THR A 472 1.71 18.61 4.86
CA THR A 472 0.57 19.54 4.83
C THR A 472 -0.07 19.74 6.22
N THR A 473 0.35 18.97 7.23
CA THR A 473 -0.13 19.06 8.61
C THR A 473 1.00 19.45 9.58
N GLY A 474 0.66 20.12 10.69
CA GLY A 474 1.62 20.43 11.77
C GLY A 474 2.68 21.52 11.51
N MET A 475 2.97 21.89 10.26
CA MET A 475 4.04 22.86 9.92
C MET A 475 3.52 24.22 9.44
N ASP A 476 4.05 25.30 10.00
CA ASP A 476 3.73 26.69 9.61
C ASP A 476 4.89 27.35 8.87
N ILE A 477 4.70 27.64 7.58
CA ILE A 477 5.64 28.41 6.74
C ILE A 477 4.87 29.60 6.18
N LYS A 478 5.23 30.81 6.63
CA LYS A 478 4.58 32.06 6.20
C LYS A 478 4.65 32.21 4.68
N GLN A 479 3.53 32.64 4.10
CA GLN A 479 3.40 32.95 2.67
C GLN A 479 3.15 34.44 2.47
N PRO A 480 3.40 35.01 1.28
CA PRO A 480 3.04 36.39 0.95
C PRO A 480 1.55 36.68 1.19
N ILE A 481 1.20 37.91 1.55
CA ILE A 481 -0.18 38.30 1.94
C ILE A 481 -1.17 38.12 0.78
N ASP A 482 -0.69 38.32 -0.45
CA ASP A 482 -1.38 38.17 -1.73
C ASP A 482 -1.00 36.87 -2.47
N GLY A 483 -0.36 35.92 -1.77
CA GLY A 483 0.17 34.71 -2.37
C GLY A 483 -0.93 33.78 -2.93
N CYS A 484 -0.67 33.20 -4.10
CA CYS A 484 -1.46 32.11 -4.67
C CYS A 484 -0.72 30.79 -4.53
N ALA A 485 -1.39 29.70 -4.14
CA ALA A 485 -0.78 28.36 -4.12
C ALA A 485 -1.44 27.42 -5.13
N ALA A 486 -0.62 26.67 -5.86
CA ALA A 486 -1.05 25.51 -6.63
C ALA A 486 -1.32 24.35 -5.66
N LEU A 487 -2.50 23.75 -5.70
CA LEU A 487 -2.88 22.65 -4.81
C LEU A 487 -3.35 21.46 -5.64
N THR A 488 -2.78 20.27 -5.41
CA THR A 488 -3.11 19.07 -6.20
C THR A 488 -4.24 18.24 -5.57
N LEU A 489 -5.12 17.69 -6.40
CA LEU A 489 -6.20 16.80 -5.97
C LEU A 489 -5.89 15.33 -6.32
N GLY A 490 -6.00 14.43 -5.34
CA GLY A 490 -5.73 13.00 -5.48
C GLY A 490 -6.96 12.14 -5.20
N LYS A 491 -7.02 10.93 -5.78
CA LYS A 491 -8.21 10.05 -5.79
C LYS A 491 -8.72 9.61 -4.41
N ASP A 492 -7.82 9.47 -3.44
CA ASP A 492 -8.12 8.96 -2.10
C ASP A 492 -8.24 10.08 -1.06
N MET A 493 -8.19 11.35 -1.49
CA MET A 493 -8.34 12.49 -0.60
C MET A 493 -9.77 12.60 -0.06
N THR A 494 -9.86 13.14 1.15
CA THR A 494 -11.11 13.55 1.81
C THR A 494 -11.23 15.07 1.89
N ALA A 495 -12.41 15.57 2.25
CA ALA A 495 -12.62 17.02 2.45
C ALA A 495 -11.67 17.59 3.51
N ARG A 496 -11.31 16.78 4.52
CA ARG A 496 -10.34 17.13 5.56
C ARG A 496 -8.95 17.35 4.98
N ASP A 497 -8.46 16.44 4.13
CA ASP A 497 -7.13 16.55 3.52
C ASP A 497 -7.03 17.79 2.63
N TYR A 498 -8.08 18.02 1.83
CA TYR A 498 -8.19 19.21 0.98
C TYR A 498 -8.18 20.51 1.78
N ALA A 499 -9.00 20.60 2.84
CA ALA A 499 -9.04 21.77 3.71
C ALA A 499 -7.70 21.99 4.43
N GLN A 500 -7.08 20.94 4.99
CA GLN A 500 -5.80 21.07 5.69
C GLN A 500 -4.67 21.56 4.77
N GLY A 501 -4.64 21.09 3.53
CA GLY A 501 -3.76 21.58 2.48
C GLY A 501 -4.03 23.05 2.13
N ALA A 502 -5.27 23.40 1.80
CA ALA A 502 -5.64 24.76 1.41
C ALA A 502 -5.29 25.79 2.51
N TYR A 503 -5.50 25.43 3.78
CA TYR A 503 -5.20 26.28 4.93
C TYR A 503 -3.70 26.32 5.32
N ARG A 504 -2.79 25.76 4.49
CA ARG A 504 -1.37 26.19 4.53
C ARG A 504 -1.24 27.66 4.10
N MET A 505 -2.15 28.13 3.26
CA MET A 505 -2.38 29.55 3.02
C MET A 505 -3.18 30.14 4.20
N ARG A 506 -2.51 30.51 5.29
CA ARG A 506 -3.17 31.01 6.52
C ARG A 506 -4.07 32.24 6.29
N GLY A 507 -3.78 33.03 5.26
CA GLY A 507 -4.58 34.17 4.79
C GLY A 507 -5.63 33.81 3.74
N LEU A 508 -6.06 32.55 3.62
CA LEU A 508 -7.02 32.12 2.60
C LEU A 508 -8.34 32.91 2.66
N GLY A 509 -8.68 33.55 1.54
CA GLY A 509 -9.82 34.47 1.44
C GLY A 509 -9.62 35.84 2.11
N LYS A 510 -8.38 36.14 2.51
CA LYS A 510 -7.91 37.43 3.06
C LYS A 510 -6.65 37.89 2.32
N GLY A 511 -6.69 37.86 0.99
CA GLY A 511 -5.56 38.16 0.10
C GLY A 511 -4.94 36.91 -0.52
N GLN A 512 -4.86 35.79 0.21
CA GLN A 512 -4.32 34.54 -0.33
C GLN A 512 -5.38 33.68 -1.02
N THR A 513 -4.96 32.99 -2.09
CA THR A 513 -5.83 32.21 -2.97
C THR A 513 -5.25 30.82 -3.28
N ILE A 514 -6.09 29.94 -3.81
CA ILE A 514 -5.72 28.59 -4.29
C ILE A 514 -6.00 28.47 -5.78
N HIS A 515 -5.10 27.80 -6.47
CA HIS A 515 -5.31 27.26 -7.80
C HIS A 515 -5.32 25.73 -7.74
N LEU A 516 -6.48 25.13 -7.93
CA LEU A 516 -6.69 23.69 -7.82
C LEU A 516 -6.28 22.99 -9.12
N ILE A 517 -5.33 22.07 -9.02
CA ILE A 517 -4.84 21.24 -10.13
C ILE A 517 -5.49 19.87 -10.04
N ILE A 518 -6.24 19.51 -11.09
CA ILE A 518 -7.01 18.26 -11.15
C ILE A 518 -6.58 17.45 -12.36
N VAL A 519 -6.24 16.18 -12.16
CA VAL A 519 -6.00 15.24 -13.28
C VAL A 519 -7.33 14.77 -13.86
N GLU A 520 -7.39 14.56 -15.17
CA GLU A 520 -8.60 14.13 -15.88
C GLU A 520 -9.25 12.88 -15.25
N GLN A 521 -8.43 11.94 -14.76
CA GLN A 521 -8.93 10.75 -14.08
C GLN A 521 -9.73 11.09 -12.80
N VAL A 522 -9.25 12.06 -12.01
CA VAL A 522 -9.92 12.51 -10.77
C VAL A 522 -11.15 13.33 -11.13
N ARG A 523 -11.08 14.20 -12.15
CA ARG A 523 -12.25 14.91 -12.68
C ARG A 523 -13.39 13.95 -13.02
N ASN A 524 -13.09 12.84 -13.69
CA ASN A 524 -14.09 11.84 -14.04
C ASN A 524 -14.67 11.10 -12.81
N LEU A 525 -13.95 11.03 -11.70
CA LEU A 525 -14.49 10.53 -10.43
C LEU A 525 -15.40 11.56 -9.76
N VAL A 526 -15.04 12.85 -9.84
CA VAL A 526 -15.81 13.98 -9.31
C VAL A 526 -17.17 14.07 -10.01
N SER A 527 -17.19 14.13 -11.35
CA SER A 527 -18.42 14.24 -12.16
C SER A 527 -19.41 13.08 -11.98
N ARG A 528 -18.98 11.96 -11.40
CA ARG A 528 -19.86 10.82 -11.09
C ARG A 528 -20.62 10.97 -9.77
N VAL A 529 -20.18 11.88 -8.90
CA VAL A 529 -20.83 12.17 -7.63
C VAL A 529 -21.67 13.43 -7.74
N SER A 530 -21.16 14.46 -8.40
CA SER A 530 -21.84 15.74 -8.60
C SER A 530 -21.41 16.36 -9.93
N ASP A 531 -22.33 16.99 -10.64
CA ASP A 531 -22.10 17.69 -11.91
C ASP A 531 -22.95 18.97 -11.94
N SER A 532 -22.65 19.90 -11.03
CA SER A 532 -23.37 21.17 -10.90
C SER A 532 -22.92 22.21 -11.93
N GLY A 533 -21.96 21.88 -12.79
CA GLY A 533 -21.29 22.82 -13.70
C GLY A 533 -20.20 23.67 -13.04
N ASP A 534 -19.95 23.49 -11.74
CA ASP A 534 -18.87 24.15 -11.01
C ASP A 534 -18.00 23.10 -10.32
N ILE A 535 -16.84 22.83 -10.90
CA ILE A 535 -15.93 21.78 -10.40
C ILE A 535 -15.50 22.01 -8.95
N ARG A 536 -15.53 23.24 -8.42
CA ARG A 536 -15.15 23.52 -7.02
C ARG A 536 -16.18 22.93 -6.07
N VAL A 537 -17.46 23.10 -6.40
CA VAL A 537 -18.58 22.53 -5.67
C VAL A 537 -18.57 21.01 -5.83
N ASP A 538 -18.42 20.54 -7.07
CA ASP A 538 -18.44 19.11 -7.38
C ASP A 538 -17.28 18.36 -6.71
N ALA A 539 -16.07 18.92 -6.75
CA ALA A 539 -14.90 18.33 -6.11
C ALA A 539 -15.08 18.25 -4.59
N LEU A 540 -15.63 19.29 -3.96
CA LEU A 540 -15.87 19.27 -2.52
C LEU A 540 -16.95 18.26 -2.13
N ALA A 541 -18.04 18.15 -2.90
CA ALA A 541 -19.06 17.12 -2.71
C ALA A 541 -18.47 15.71 -2.83
N TRP A 542 -17.65 15.47 -3.86
CA TRP A 542 -16.94 14.22 -4.05
C TRP A 542 -15.99 13.88 -2.87
N LEU A 543 -15.23 14.86 -2.39
CA LEU A 543 -14.33 14.73 -1.25
C LEU A 543 -15.08 14.41 0.07
N VAL A 544 -16.27 14.97 0.28
CA VAL A 544 -17.14 14.63 1.41
C VAL A 544 -17.63 13.19 1.31
N VAL A 545 -18.06 12.76 0.12
CA VAL A 545 -18.49 11.37 -0.12
C VAL A 545 -17.33 10.38 0.11
N ASN A 546 -16.10 10.73 -0.26
CA ASN A 546 -14.92 9.94 0.07
C ASN A 546 -14.70 9.83 1.58
N GLY A 547 -14.87 10.94 2.31
CA GLY A 547 -14.85 10.95 3.78
C GLY A 547 -15.86 9.96 4.37
N ILE A 548 -17.12 10.02 3.94
CA ILE A 548 -18.19 9.12 4.39
C ILE A 548 -17.85 7.65 4.12
N ARG A 549 -17.29 7.34 2.95
CA ARG A 549 -16.87 5.96 2.59
C ARG A 549 -15.77 5.46 3.52
N SER A 550 -14.78 6.29 3.82
CA SER A 550 -13.69 5.98 4.74
C SER A 550 -14.20 5.76 6.15
N GLU A 551 -15.01 6.70 6.66
CA GLU A 551 -15.57 6.65 8.02
C GLU A 551 -16.51 5.46 8.22
N LYS A 552 -17.29 5.06 7.20
CA LYS A 552 -18.16 3.88 7.28
C LYS A 552 -17.37 2.61 7.60
N LEU A 553 -16.22 2.41 6.95
CA LEU A 553 -15.38 1.23 7.19
C LEU A 553 -14.79 1.27 8.60
N GLN A 554 -14.31 2.44 9.02
CA GLN A 554 -13.75 2.62 10.36
C GLN A 554 -14.82 2.46 11.45
N HIS A 555 -16.06 2.90 11.19
CA HIS A 555 -17.20 2.73 12.09
C HIS A 555 -17.55 1.25 12.28
N VAL A 556 -17.55 0.44 11.22
CA VAL A 556 -17.76 -1.01 11.34
C VAL A 556 -16.66 -1.64 12.20
N ALA A 557 -15.39 -1.27 11.99
CA ALA A 557 -14.29 -1.75 12.81
C ALA A 557 -14.43 -1.33 14.28
N LEU A 558 -14.82 -0.08 14.53
CA LEU A 558 -15.10 0.44 15.87
C LEU A 558 -16.20 -0.37 16.57
N VAL A 559 -17.32 -0.62 15.90
CA VAL A 559 -18.44 -1.43 16.44
C VAL A 559 -17.97 -2.84 16.80
N GLN A 560 -17.16 -3.47 15.96
CA GLN A 560 -16.60 -4.80 16.26
C GLN A 560 -15.67 -4.76 17.49
N GLN A 561 -14.82 -3.73 17.60
CA GLN A 561 -13.94 -3.55 18.76
C GLN A 561 -14.72 -3.29 20.05
N GLU A 562 -15.80 -2.51 20.00
CA GLU A 562 -16.71 -2.27 21.12
C GLU A 562 -17.43 -3.55 21.57
N LEU A 563 -17.95 -4.33 20.62
CA LEU A 563 -18.58 -5.62 20.92
C LEU A 563 -17.59 -6.56 21.60
N ALA A 564 -16.37 -6.65 21.05
CA ALA A 564 -15.28 -7.42 21.67
C ALA A 564 -14.85 -6.87 23.03
N ASN A 565 -15.09 -5.58 23.34
CA ASN A 565 -14.76 -5.02 24.63
C ASN A 565 -15.77 -5.38 25.72
N THR A 566 -17.02 -5.69 25.36
CA THR A 566 -18.10 -5.92 26.34
C THR A 566 -17.78 -7.06 27.31
N TYR A 567 -17.32 -8.21 26.79
CA TYR A 567 -16.93 -9.33 27.65
C TYR A 567 -15.58 -9.07 28.35
N ARG A 568 -14.64 -8.37 27.69
CA ARG A 568 -13.32 -8.04 28.25
C ARG A 568 -13.45 -7.16 29.50
N GLN A 569 -14.31 -6.15 29.45
CA GLN A 569 -14.63 -5.30 30.61
C GLN A 569 -15.21 -6.10 31.77
N ARG A 570 -16.14 -7.02 31.50
CA ARG A 570 -16.72 -7.89 32.54
C ARG A 570 -15.66 -8.82 33.12
N ALA A 571 -14.85 -9.44 32.26
CA ALA A 571 -13.77 -10.33 32.68
C ALA A 571 -12.74 -9.60 33.55
N LEU A 572 -12.32 -8.39 33.16
CA LEU A 572 -11.41 -7.59 33.97
C LEU A 572 -12.04 -7.20 35.31
N ARG A 573 -13.30 -6.77 35.33
CA ARG A 573 -14.01 -6.46 36.58
C ARG A 573 -14.09 -7.68 37.51
N LEU A 574 -14.36 -8.86 36.98
CA LEU A 574 -14.37 -10.11 37.74
C LEU A 574 -12.95 -10.46 38.23
N LEU A 575 -11.93 -10.29 37.40
CA LEU A 575 -10.54 -10.53 37.75
C LEU A 575 -10.08 -9.60 38.88
N LEU A 576 -10.38 -8.31 38.80
CA LEU A 576 -10.05 -7.33 39.84
C LEU A 576 -10.83 -7.57 41.15
N LYS A 577 -12.03 -8.14 41.06
CA LYS A 577 -12.83 -8.56 42.23
C LYS A 577 -12.46 -9.95 42.74
N SER A 578 -11.71 -10.74 41.97
CA SER A 578 -11.32 -12.08 42.37
C SER A 578 -10.31 -11.99 43.50
N GLN A 579 -10.73 -12.40 44.70
CA GLN A 579 -9.79 -12.75 45.75
C GLN A 579 -9.12 -14.05 45.27
N HIS A 580 -7.80 -14.03 45.12
CA HIS A 580 -7.08 -15.25 44.77
C HIS A 580 -7.37 -16.28 45.87
N GLY A 581 -7.67 -17.53 45.51
CA GLY A 581 -7.42 -18.61 46.44
C GLY A 581 -5.94 -18.57 46.81
N GLU A 582 -5.60 -18.76 48.09
CA GLU A 582 -4.22 -18.87 48.52
C GLU A 582 -3.44 -19.71 47.51
N MET A 583 -2.39 -19.14 46.91
CA MET A 583 -1.51 -19.90 46.04
C MET A 583 -0.91 -21.01 46.90
N GLY A 584 -1.44 -22.23 46.78
CA GLY A 584 -0.84 -23.41 47.38
C GLY A 584 0.63 -23.44 47.00
N SER A 585 1.50 -23.73 47.97
CA SER A 585 2.95 -23.55 47.95
C SER A 585 3.71 -24.35 46.88
N SER A 586 3.04 -24.87 45.85
CA SER A 586 3.54 -25.83 44.87
C SER A 586 3.47 -25.35 43.41
N SER A 587 2.88 -24.19 43.09
CA SER A 587 2.82 -23.75 41.68
C SER A 587 3.88 -22.70 41.36
N ALA A 588 4.74 -23.03 40.40
CA ALA A 588 5.85 -22.23 39.90
C ALA A 588 5.51 -20.74 39.70
N PHE A 589 6.43 -19.90 40.18
CA PHE A 589 6.40 -18.45 40.12
C PHE A 589 6.13 -17.93 38.69
N VAL A 590 4.95 -17.34 38.49
CA VAL A 590 4.81 -16.26 37.51
C VAL A 590 5.02 -14.97 38.30
N GLU A 591 6.25 -14.45 38.27
CA GLU A 591 6.55 -13.13 38.80
C GLU A 591 5.76 -12.08 38.01
N THR A 592 4.74 -11.51 38.64
CA THR A 592 4.05 -10.34 38.07
C THR A 592 4.76 -9.09 38.55
N ARG A 593 5.02 -8.15 37.63
CA ARG A 593 5.72 -6.86 37.89
C ARG A 593 4.96 -5.93 38.84
N PHE A 594 3.77 -6.34 39.29
CA PHE A 594 2.79 -5.52 39.99
C PHE A 594 2.72 -5.80 41.50
N LYS A 595 3.44 -6.81 42.02
CA LYS A 595 3.65 -6.99 43.47
C LYS A 595 5.05 -7.53 43.74
N LYS A 596 5.82 -6.85 44.59
CA LYS A 596 6.97 -7.48 45.25
C LYS A 596 6.45 -8.63 46.12
N PRO A 597 7.14 -9.79 46.17
CA PRO A 597 6.80 -10.82 47.13
C PRO A 597 6.87 -10.22 48.54
N LEU A 598 5.85 -10.47 49.35
CA LEU A 598 5.89 -10.16 50.78
C LEU A 598 7.10 -10.91 51.36
N ASP A 599 8.03 -10.16 51.94
CA ASP A 599 9.12 -10.76 52.69
C ASP A 599 8.49 -11.46 53.89
N LYS A 600 8.89 -12.70 54.16
CA LYS A 600 8.31 -13.51 55.26
C LYS A 600 8.55 -12.91 56.65
N ARG A 601 9.30 -11.80 56.74
CA ARG A 601 9.57 -11.06 57.96
C ARG A 601 8.49 -10.04 58.33
N ASP A 602 7.62 -9.65 57.40
CA ASP A 602 6.58 -8.63 57.66
C ASP A 602 5.22 -9.24 58.04
N ALA A 603 5.18 -10.53 58.39
CA ALA A 603 3.98 -11.24 58.86
C ALA A 603 4.03 -11.59 60.36
N GLU A 604 5.07 -11.18 61.06
CA GLU A 604 5.22 -11.28 62.51
C GLU A 604 5.53 -9.90 63.12
N GLU A 605 4.66 -8.93 62.85
CA GLU A 605 4.35 -7.72 63.65
C GLU A 605 2.95 -7.25 63.25
#